data_AF-A0AAV5F405-F1
#
_entry.id   AF-A0AAV5F405-F1
#
_cell.length_a   1.000
_cell.length_b   1.000
_cell.length_c   1.000
_cell.angle_alpha   90.00
_cell.angle_beta   90.00
_cell.angle_gamma   90.00
#
_symmetry.space_group_name_H-M   'P 1'
#
loop_
_entity.id
_entity.type
_entity.pdbx_description
1 polymer ?
#
loop_
_entity_poly.entity_id
_entity_poly.type
_entity_poly.pdbx_seq_one_letter_code
_entity_poly.pdbx_strand_id
1 'polypeptide(L)'
;MAPYEKMLKSTSYERMRSEHPAEYVPASVFFTHGERSAIDRRNSFRVKAALVYEAITGHHVDDHMLLSNRLLLALANACHSAIYGPAPQKDPTAGNGATKTEEVSKEKKVEEGGGDGIKKTEEVSKEKKVEEGGADGIKKTEEVIKEKKVVEEGGGDGSKKTEEISKEKKKVEEAGPGNGAPKKASTDPPKPDETAAAELITDETWDSDRKRLVDGVFLVVGFLPKLMDAVGKSDDRGVIDQSFRSGLMHDIVTDVVKLENQLPLGVLLDVSLAVRDAVDATLRSVEFKEVTASIVAGHKMTLITRESFGEVVRKFCWYYSPFLSKKPQPADNKGVAIDAKMMAERTLLDCLHQSVVPTPPASGARATGRPSRMPAARELKRSGIRVQASETGRAEIEFKEQWSTLRLPALVYDFKLATVARNLLAREYEEQSKPVTRYFQMMNELVEDVVDARILRRAGVLRAAASVDAQEVYGLIKNIDGHATYPSVYMAMDREIETVKKHHEMRMNNFFVRNRPGVIWASSMAAISVVVIVAARKIRG
;
A
#
# COMPACT_ATOMS: atom_id res chain seq x y z
N MET A 1 -17.97 11.35 1.18
CA MET A 1 -16.68 10.76 1.59
C MET A 1 -16.31 9.70 0.56
N ALA A 2 -15.14 9.80 -0.06
CA ALA A 2 -14.73 8.85 -1.09
C ALA A 2 -14.55 7.44 -0.48
N PRO A 3 -14.74 6.35 -1.25
CA PRO A 3 -14.63 4.98 -0.71
C PRO A 3 -13.31 4.69 0.01
N TYR A 4 -12.18 5.21 -0.50
CA TYR A 4 -10.87 5.04 0.14
C TYR A 4 -10.77 5.79 1.48
N GLU A 5 -11.36 6.98 1.61
CA GLU A 5 -11.37 7.75 2.86
C GLU A 5 -12.22 7.07 3.93
N LYS A 6 -13.31 6.41 3.53
CA LYS A 6 -14.11 5.57 4.43
C LYS A 6 -13.27 4.41 4.96
N MET A 7 -12.50 3.76 4.08
CA MET A 7 -11.61 2.66 4.44
C MET A 7 -10.54 3.08 5.44
N LEU A 8 -9.89 4.22 5.21
CA LEU A 8 -8.87 4.79 6.12
C LEU A 8 -9.39 5.05 7.54
N LYS A 9 -10.70 5.30 7.68
CA LYS A 9 -11.36 5.55 8.97
C LYS A 9 -12.02 4.29 9.56
N SER A 10 -11.91 3.14 8.88
CA SER A 10 -12.49 1.90 9.40
C SER A 10 -11.64 1.35 10.55
N THR A 11 -12.30 0.84 11.58
CA THR A 11 -11.64 0.17 12.72
C THR A 11 -10.80 -1.03 12.29
N SER A 12 -11.22 -1.68 11.21
CA SER A 12 -10.51 -2.82 10.64
C SER A 12 -9.19 -2.42 9.98
N TYR A 13 -9.17 -1.31 9.25
CA TYR A 13 -7.94 -0.77 8.69
C TYR A 13 -6.99 -0.28 9.79
N GLU A 14 -7.52 0.41 10.82
CA GLU A 14 -6.71 0.84 11.97
C GLU A 14 -6.04 -0.34 12.70
N ARG A 15 -6.74 -1.48 12.81
CA ARG A 15 -6.17 -2.72 13.33
C ARG A 15 -5.05 -3.26 12.44
N MET A 16 -5.27 -3.43 11.14
CA MET A 16 -4.23 -3.92 10.21
C MET A 16 -3.00 -3.01 10.22
N ARG A 17 -3.22 -1.69 10.24
CA ARG A 17 -2.16 -0.68 10.32
C ARG A 17 -1.36 -0.79 11.62
N SER A 18 -2.02 -0.96 12.77
CA SER A 18 -1.34 -1.04 14.07
C SER A 18 -0.58 -2.35 14.27
N GLU A 19 -1.11 -3.47 13.76
CA GLU A 19 -0.44 -4.78 13.84
C GLU A 19 0.77 -4.85 12.88
N HIS A 20 0.71 -4.15 11.74
CA HIS A 20 1.74 -4.22 10.68
C HIS A 20 2.10 -2.84 10.09
N PRO A 21 2.68 -1.91 10.87
CA PRO A 21 2.91 -0.54 10.44
C PRO A 21 3.82 -0.42 9.21
N ALA A 22 4.87 -1.25 9.11
CA ALA A 22 5.79 -1.22 7.97
C ALA A 22 5.12 -1.50 6.61
N GLU A 23 3.97 -2.18 6.62
CA GLU A 23 3.29 -2.61 5.40
C GLU A 23 2.27 -1.60 4.88
N TYR A 24 1.70 -0.81 5.78
CA TYR A 24 0.60 0.11 5.48
C TYR A 24 1.00 1.58 5.61
N VAL A 25 1.94 1.91 6.50
CA VAL A 25 2.44 3.28 6.68
C VAL A 25 3.52 3.54 5.63
N PRO A 26 3.48 4.66 4.90
CA PRO A 26 4.55 5.02 3.96
C PRO A 26 5.91 5.16 4.66
N ALA A 27 7.01 4.93 3.95
CA ALA A 27 8.36 4.97 4.53
C ALA A 27 9.08 6.29 4.24
N SER A 28 8.92 6.80 3.01
CA SER A 28 9.69 7.91 2.45
C SER A 28 8.83 9.08 2.01
N VAL A 29 7.68 8.80 1.39
CA VAL A 29 6.81 9.81 0.80
C VAL A 29 5.40 9.62 1.29
N PHE A 30 4.91 10.66 1.95
CA PHE A 30 3.57 10.73 2.51
C PHE A 30 2.75 11.80 1.81
N PHE A 31 1.58 11.44 1.29
CA PHE A 31 0.58 12.36 0.78
C PHE A 31 -0.38 12.75 1.89
N THR A 32 -1.11 13.84 1.71
CA THR A 32 -1.95 14.47 2.75
C THR A 32 -2.91 13.57 3.52
N HIS A 33 -2.43 12.88 4.56
CA HIS A 33 -3.28 12.14 5.50
C HIS A 33 -2.75 12.11 6.96
N GLY A 34 -2.93 13.18 7.71
CA GLY A 34 -3.01 13.11 9.19
C GLY A 34 -1.73 13.39 9.99
N GLU A 35 -1.97 13.76 11.25
CA GLU A 35 -0.98 13.99 12.32
C GLU A 35 -0.37 12.69 12.86
N ARG A 36 -0.88 11.54 12.42
CA ARG A 36 -0.56 10.20 12.93
C ARG A 36 0.65 9.53 12.25
N SER A 37 1.35 10.23 11.36
CA SER A 37 2.47 9.66 10.60
C SER A 37 3.79 9.85 11.34
N ALA A 38 4.58 8.77 11.46
CA ALA A 38 5.94 8.81 12.00
C ALA A 38 6.98 9.31 10.99
N ILE A 39 6.56 9.58 9.74
CA ILE A 39 7.44 10.04 8.67
C ILE A 39 7.79 11.50 8.90
N ASP A 40 9.08 11.83 8.77
CA ASP A 40 9.55 13.20 8.74
C ASP A 40 9.00 13.92 7.49
N ARG A 41 7.99 14.78 7.69
CA ARG A 41 7.37 15.57 6.64
C ARG A 41 8.38 16.43 5.89
N ARG A 42 9.44 16.90 6.55
CA ARG A 42 10.49 17.71 5.93
C ARG A 42 11.29 16.89 4.94
N ASN A 43 11.63 15.64 5.29
CA ASN A 43 12.33 14.74 4.39
C ASN A 43 11.44 14.32 3.22
N SER A 44 10.17 13.97 3.48
CA SER A 44 9.18 13.70 2.43
C SER A 44 9.05 14.88 1.44
N PHE A 45 9.00 16.12 1.94
CA PHE A 45 8.95 17.31 1.10
C PHE A 45 10.21 17.48 0.24
N ARG A 46 11.41 17.32 0.83
CA ARG A 46 12.69 17.41 0.11
C ARG A 46 12.79 16.40 -1.03
N VAL A 47 12.34 15.17 -0.79
CA VAL A 47 12.28 14.11 -1.80
C VAL A 47 11.40 14.52 -2.98
N LYS A 48 10.21 15.05 -2.69
CA LYS A 48 9.29 15.54 -3.73
C LYS A 48 9.92 16.68 -4.53
N ALA A 49 10.53 17.64 -3.86
CA ALA A 49 11.16 18.80 -4.47
C ALA A 49 12.34 18.41 -5.37
N ALA A 50 13.19 17.49 -4.91
CA ALA A 50 14.33 17.00 -5.67
C ALA A 50 13.88 16.34 -6.99
N LEU A 51 12.87 15.48 -6.95
CA LEU A 51 12.37 14.81 -8.16
C LEU A 51 11.68 15.75 -9.15
N VAL A 52 10.95 16.75 -8.65
CA VAL A 52 10.34 17.77 -9.52
C VAL A 52 11.41 18.64 -10.17
N TYR A 53 12.45 19.01 -9.43
CA TYR A 53 13.57 19.77 -9.98
C TYR A 53 14.34 18.96 -11.03
N GLU A 54 14.65 17.68 -10.75
CA GLU A 54 15.30 16.77 -11.71
C GLU A 54 14.47 16.65 -13.00
N ALA A 55 13.14 16.51 -12.88
CA ALA A 55 12.27 16.39 -14.04
C ALA A 55 12.26 17.66 -14.92
N ILE A 56 12.32 18.85 -14.31
CA ILE A 56 12.30 20.13 -15.02
C ILE A 56 13.67 20.45 -15.64
N THR A 57 14.75 20.24 -14.88
CA THR A 57 16.10 20.69 -15.27
C THR A 57 16.92 19.62 -15.96
N GLY A 58 16.65 18.33 -15.71
CA GLY A 58 17.53 17.23 -16.11
C GLY A 58 18.76 17.05 -15.22
N HIS A 59 18.91 17.88 -14.17
CA HIS A 59 20.02 17.79 -13.21
C HIS A 59 19.57 17.14 -11.90
N HIS A 60 20.40 16.23 -11.37
CA HIS A 60 20.21 15.68 -10.03
C HIS A 60 20.45 16.76 -8.98
N VAL A 61 19.65 16.77 -7.91
CA VAL A 61 19.77 17.78 -6.86
C VAL A 61 20.72 17.29 -5.78
N ASP A 62 21.97 17.73 -5.85
CA ASP A 62 22.93 17.56 -4.75
C ASP A 62 23.20 18.92 -4.05
N ASP A 63 23.29 20.03 -4.78
CA ASP A 63 23.65 21.36 -4.23
C ASP A 63 22.50 22.39 -4.19
N HIS A 64 21.35 22.13 -4.83
CA HIS A 64 20.29 23.13 -5.06
C HIS A 64 19.01 22.91 -4.25
N MET A 65 19.09 22.28 -3.07
CA MET A 65 17.88 21.88 -2.34
C MET A 65 16.95 23.02 -1.95
N LEU A 66 17.48 24.18 -1.56
CA LEU A 66 16.66 25.35 -1.24
C LEU A 66 15.88 25.83 -2.48
N LEU A 67 16.54 25.84 -3.63
CA LEU A 67 15.95 26.26 -4.90
C LEU A 67 14.87 25.27 -5.36
N SER A 68 15.12 23.96 -5.26
CA SER A 68 14.13 22.94 -5.58
C SER A 68 12.89 23.01 -4.68
N ASN A 69 13.08 23.29 -3.39
CA ASN A 69 11.98 23.47 -2.45
C ASN A 69 11.12 24.68 -2.86
N ARG A 70 11.73 25.83 -3.16
CA ARG A 70 11.02 27.03 -3.63
C ARG A 70 10.29 26.77 -4.95
N LEU A 71 10.93 26.04 -5.87
CA LEU A 71 10.34 25.68 -7.16
C LEU A 71 9.07 24.85 -6.98
N LEU A 72 9.11 23.79 -6.16
CA LEU A 72 7.92 22.98 -5.88
C LEU A 72 6.77 23.81 -5.31
N LEU A 73 7.06 24.73 -4.39
CA LEU A 73 6.05 25.62 -3.82
C LEU A 73 5.47 26.61 -4.83
N ALA A 74 6.33 27.22 -5.65
CA ALA A 74 5.89 28.15 -6.68
C ALA A 74 4.96 27.45 -7.67
N LEU A 75 5.31 26.24 -8.10
CA LEU A 75 4.47 25.43 -8.98
C LEU A 75 3.15 25.06 -8.32
N ALA A 76 3.17 24.59 -7.06
CA ALA A 76 1.94 24.27 -6.35
C ALA A 76 1.02 25.49 -6.17
N ASN A 77 1.58 26.67 -5.88
CA ASN A 77 0.83 27.93 -5.75
C ASN A 77 0.26 28.42 -7.09
N ALA A 78 1.03 28.29 -8.17
CA ALA A 78 0.57 28.63 -9.52
C ALA A 78 -0.56 27.68 -9.96
N CYS A 79 -0.41 26.38 -9.73
CA CYS A 79 -1.49 25.41 -9.95
C CYS A 79 -2.73 25.72 -9.09
N HIS A 80 -2.55 26.05 -7.81
CA HIS A 80 -3.66 26.44 -6.94
C HIS A 80 -4.42 27.65 -7.51
N SER A 81 -3.70 28.69 -7.93
CA SER A 81 -4.29 29.91 -8.46
C SER A 81 -5.05 29.65 -9.78
N ALA A 82 -4.55 28.73 -10.60
CA ALA A 82 -5.20 28.34 -11.85
C ALA A 82 -6.47 27.48 -11.62
N ILE A 83 -6.45 26.60 -10.63
CA ILE A 83 -7.55 25.65 -10.35
C ILE A 83 -8.67 26.30 -9.53
N TYR A 84 -8.33 27.06 -8.48
CA TYR A 84 -9.29 27.60 -7.51
C TYR A 84 -9.48 29.11 -7.61
N GLY A 85 -8.74 29.79 -8.49
CA GLY A 85 -8.68 31.25 -8.55
C GLY A 85 -7.69 31.84 -7.53
N PRO A 86 -7.46 33.16 -7.57
CA PRO A 86 -6.55 33.82 -6.63
C PRO A 86 -7.07 33.65 -5.19
N ALA A 87 -6.20 33.19 -4.29
CA ALA A 87 -6.52 33.12 -2.87
C ALA A 87 -6.93 34.52 -2.36
N PRO A 88 -7.95 34.63 -1.50
CA PRO A 88 -8.31 35.92 -0.93
C PRO A 88 -7.11 36.49 -0.16
N GLN A 89 -6.63 37.65 -0.61
CA GLN A 89 -5.59 38.38 0.10
C GLN A 89 -6.14 38.79 1.47
N LYS A 90 -5.52 38.30 2.55
CA LYS A 90 -5.74 38.90 3.87
C LYS A 90 -5.02 40.24 3.87
N ASP A 91 -5.77 41.31 3.67
CA ASP A 91 -5.27 42.68 3.86
C ASP A 91 -4.72 42.83 5.28
N PRO A 92 -3.46 43.27 5.47
CA PRO A 92 -2.86 43.47 6.79
C PRO A 92 -3.26 44.79 7.45
N THR A 93 -4.46 45.29 7.18
CA THR A 93 -4.98 46.55 7.73
C THR A 93 -6.43 46.44 8.14
N ALA A 94 -6.68 45.75 9.25
CA ALA A 94 -7.79 46.03 10.14
C ALA A 94 -7.48 45.43 11.52
N GLY A 95 -7.01 46.28 12.44
CA GLY A 95 -6.85 45.92 13.84
C GLY A 95 -8.20 45.72 14.54
N ASN A 96 -8.22 44.74 15.45
CA ASN A 96 -9.08 44.54 16.61
C ASN A 96 -10.47 45.20 16.64
N GLY A 97 -11.52 44.36 16.67
CA GLY A 97 -12.86 44.78 17.05
C GLY A 97 -13.92 43.68 17.04
N ALA A 98 -13.90 42.85 18.09
CA ALA A 98 -15.05 42.22 18.76
C ALA A 98 -16.08 41.33 18.00
N THR A 99 -16.34 40.21 18.71
CA THR A 99 -17.61 39.48 18.89
C THR A 99 -18.16 38.61 17.76
N LYS A 100 -18.10 37.29 18.04
CA LYS A 100 -18.92 36.24 17.46
C LYS A 100 -20.41 36.52 17.68
N THR A 101 -21.19 36.39 16.62
CA THR A 101 -22.61 36.08 16.69
C THR A 101 -22.86 34.95 15.70
N GLU A 102 -23.12 33.75 16.20
CA GLU A 102 -23.64 32.63 15.42
C GLU A 102 -25.09 32.93 15.06
N GLU A 103 -25.39 33.06 13.77
CA GLU A 103 -26.75 33.10 13.26
C GLU A 103 -27.10 31.71 12.70
N VAL A 104 -28.02 31.05 13.39
CA VAL A 104 -28.63 29.76 13.04
C VAL A 104 -29.65 29.99 11.92
N SER A 105 -29.38 29.51 10.71
CA SER A 105 -30.38 29.42 9.65
C SER A 105 -31.16 28.10 9.74
N LYS A 106 -32.45 28.24 10.03
CA LYS A 106 -33.47 27.18 10.05
C LYS A 106 -33.70 26.62 8.64
N GLU A 107 -33.64 25.30 8.48
CA GLU A 107 -34.23 24.62 7.34
C GLU A 107 -35.49 23.84 7.74
N LYS A 108 -36.50 24.04 6.90
CA LYS A 108 -37.90 23.66 7.02
C LYS A 108 -38.07 22.27 6.40
N LYS A 109 -38.38 21.26 7.21
CA LYS A 109 -38.67 19.90 6.72
C LYS A 109 -40.17 19.73 6.54
N VAL A 110 -40.55 19.38 5.31
CA VAL A 110 -41.89 19.01 4.89
C VAL A 110 -42.19 17.58 5.36
N GLU A 111 -43.37 17.39 5.95
CA GLU A 111 -43.96 16.09 6.27
C GLU A 111 -44.54 15.43 5.02
N GLU A 112 -44.29 14.13 4.86
CA GLU A 112 -45.28 13.19 4.33
C GLU A 112 -45.31 11.98 5.27
N GLY A 113 -46.50 11.64 5.72
CA GLY A 113 -46.76 10.65 6.76
C GLY A 113 -47.03 9.25 6.23
N GLY A 114 -47.21 8.33 7.18
CA GLY A 114 -47.88 7.06 6.94
C GLY A 114 -47.41 5.92 7.86
N GLY A 115 -48.19 5.66 8.91
CA GLY A 115 -48.56 4.28 9.25
C GLY A 115 -47.84 3.56 10.41
N ASP A 116 -48.57 3.52 11.54
CA ASP A 116 -48.73 2.42 12.51
C ASP A 116 -47.56 1.85 13.35
N GLY A 117 -47.81 1.77 14.67
CA GLY A 117 -47.34 0.65 15.49
C GLY A 117 -46.71 0.97 16.85
N ILE A 118 -47.53 1.36 17.84
CA ILE A 118 -47.56 0.81 19.22
C ILE A 118 -46.21 0.36 19.87
N LYS A 119 -45.71 1.13 20.88
CA LYS A 119 -45.69 0.82 22.34
C LYS A 119 -44.50 1.42 23.12
N LYS A 120 -44.86 1.97 24.28
CA LYS A 120 -44.13 2.08 25.56
C LYS A 120 -43.03 3.13 25.70
N THR A 121 -43.49 4.30 26.15
CA THR A 121 -42.85 5.15 27.15
C THR A 121 -42.67 4.41 28.49
N GLU A 122 -41.49 4.56 29.09
CA GLU A 122 -41.36 4.65 30.54
C GLU A 122 -40.30 5.71 30.85
N GLU A 123 -40.76 6.75 31.54
CA GLU A 123 -40.04 7.93 31.98
C GLU A 123 -39.95 7.80 33.50
N VAL A 124 -38.76 7.86 34.10
CA VAL A 124 -38.63 8.37 35.47
C VAL A 124 -37.35 9.18 35.58
N SER A 125 -37.60 10.41 36.03
CA SER A 125 -36.75 11.55 36.26
C SER A 125 -36.25 11.60 37.72
N LYS A 126 -35.52 12.70 38.01
CA LYS A 126 -35.21 13.32 39.32
C LYS A 126 -33.84 13.00 39.92
N GLU A 127 -33.15 13.92 40.57
CA GLU A 127 -33.19 15.39 40.64
C GLU A 127 -31.87 15.85 41.28
N LYS A 128 -31.64 17.14 41.12
CA LYS A 128 -30.49 17.98 41.48
C LYS A 128 -30.25 18.12 43.00
N LYS A 129 -28.98 18.25 43.42
CA LYS A 129 -28.59 19.31 44.38
C LYS A 129 -27.10 19.68 44.25
N VAL A 130 -26.87 20.98 44.38
CA VAL A 130 -25.63 21.74 44.24
C VAL A 130 -24.96 21.87 45.60
N GLU A 131 -23.62 21.89 45.66
CA GLU A 131 -22.88 22.80 46.55
C GLU A 131 -21.45 23.05 46.07
N GLU A 132 -21.03 24.31 46.19
CA GLU A 132 -19.71 24.88 45.88
C GLU A 132 -18.66 24.50 46.94
N GLY A 133 -17.38 24.52 46.56
CA GLY A 133 -16.27 24.49 47.52
C GLY A 133 -14.92 24.30 46.83
N GLY A 134 -14.09 25.34 46.87
CA GLY A 134 -12.82 25.44 46.15
C GLY A 134 -11.62 24.76 46.81
N ALA A 135 -10.55 24.79 46.01
CA ALA A 135 -9.11 24.83 46.30
C ALA A 135 -8.46 23.89 47.36
N ASP A 136 -7.37 23.28 46.87
CA ASP A 136 -6.20 22.75 47.58
C ASP A 136 -6.32 21.43 48.36
N GLY A 137 -5.41 20.51 48.02
CA GLY A 137 -5.00 19.44 48.93
C GLY A 137 -4.68 18.11 48.27
N ILE A 138 -3.41 17.94 47.91
CA ILE A 138 -2.78 16.63 47.68
C ILE A 138 -3.04 15.71 48.89
N LYS A 139 -3.43 14.45 48.65
CA LYS A 139 -2.90 13.28 49.39
C LYS A 139 -3.21 11.96 48.67
N LYS A 140 -2.12 11.25 48.35
CA LYS A 140 -2.06 9.82 48.08
C LYS A 140 -2.57 9.04 49.29
N THR A 141 -3.19 7.89 49.03
CA THR A 141 -3.05 6.66 49.84
C THR A 141 -3.28 5.43 48.94
N GLU A 142 -2.27 4.54 48.92
CA GLU A 142 -2.36 3.09 48.62
C GLU A 142 -3.35 2.41 49.60
N GLU A 143 -3.96 1.24 49.40
CA GLU A 143 -3.43 -0.10 49.10
C GLU A 143 -4.60 -1.00 48.61
N VAL A 144 -4.41 -1.82 47.56
CA VAL A 144 -4.20 -3.29 47.57
C VAL A 144 -5.38 -4.16 48.02
N ILE A 145 -5.90 -4.99 47.10
CA ILE A 145 -6.25 -6.41 47.37
C ILE A 145 -5.80 -7.28 46.16
N LYS A 146 -5.14 -8.40 46.48
CA LYS A 146 -4.61 -9.47 45.60
C LYS A 146 -5.68 -10.52 45.27
N GLU A 147 -5.51 -11.23 44.15
CA GLU A 147 -5.73 -12.69 44.03
C GLU A 147 -4.96 -13.23 42.80
N LYS A 148 -3.83 -13.92 43.01
CA LYS A 148 -3.61 -15.39 43.01
C LYS A 148 -3.83 -16.10 41.66
N LYS A 149 -2.73 -16.49 41.03
CA LYS A 149 -2.67 -17.53 39.99
C LYS A 149 -1.78 -18.66 40.50
N VAL A 150 -2.34 -19.88 40.49
CA VAL A 150 -1.65 -21.13 40.81
C VAL A 150 -0.84 -21.60 39.61
N VAL A 151 0.37 -22.09 39.87
CA VAL A 151 1.27 -22.77 38.94
C VAL A 151 1.41 -24.21 39.43
N GLU A 152 1.33 -25.19 38.53
CA GLU A 152 1.89 -26.53 38.72
C GLU A 152 3.19 -26.63 37.93
N GLU A 153 4.25 -27.09 38.61
CA GLU A 153 5.53 -27.47 38.04
C GLU A 153 5.57 -28.98 37.74
N GLY A 154 6.33 -29.33 36.69
CA GLY A 154 6.87 -30.66 36.46
C GLY A 154 8.12 -30.54 35.60
N GLY A 155 9.30 -30.63 36.22
CA GLY A 155 10.60 -30.34 35.64
C GLY A 155 11.25 -31.46 34.83
N GLY A 156 12.43 -31.15 34.29
CA GLY A 156 13.34 -32.11 33.67
C GLY A 156 14.39 -31.53 32.72
N ASP A 157 15.40 -30.86 33.31
CA ASP A 157 16.85 -30.75 32.99
C ASP A 157 17.40 -30.65 31.55
N GLY A 158 18.42 -29.79 31.36
CA GLY A 158 19.26 -29.77 30.15
C GLY A 158 20.01 -28.48 29.75
N SER A 159 20.87 -27.94 30.63
CA SER A 159 22.09 -27.12 30.37
C SER A 159 22.12 -25.89 29.41
N LYS A 160 22.23 -24.71 30.05
CA LYS A 160 23.23 -23.61 29.92
C LYS A 160 23.93 -23.32 28.57
N LYS A 161 23.79 -22.07 28.11
CA LYS A 161 24.90 -21.10 28.01
C LYS A 161 24.37 -19.65 27.91
N THR A 162 24.75 -18.81 28.85
CA THR A 162 24.49 -17.35 28.87
C THR A 162 25.85 -16.67 28.94
N GLU A 163 26.09 -15.68 28.07
CA GLU A 163 27.28 -14.84 28.09
C GLU A 163 26.83 -13.39 28.07
N GLU A 164 27.18 -12.67 29.14
CA GLU A 164 26.85 -11.29 29.41
C GLU A 164 28.20 -10.57 29.62
N ILE A 165 28.48 -9.53 28.85
CA ILE A 165 29.57 -8.59 29.14
C ILE A 165 29.08 -7.16 28.89
N SER A 166 29.14 -6.39 29.97
CA SER A 166 28.92 -4.95 30.09
C SER A 166 30.25 -4.18 29.98
N LYS A 167 30.15 -2.88 29.65
CA LYS A 167 31.06 -1.71 29.91
C LYS A 167 31.08 -0.75 28.70
N GLU A 168 31.15 0.58 28.79
CA GLU A 168 31.35 1.55 29.88
C GLU A 168 31.25 2.98 29.28
N LYS A 169 30.60 3.92 29.98
CA LYS A 169 30.55 5.36 29.64
C LYS A 169 31.76 6.06 30.25
N LYS A 170 32.48 6.87 29.47
CA LYS A 170 33.57 7.72 29.97
C LYS A 170 33.11 9.18 30.07
N LYS A 171 33.02 9.67 31.31
CA LYS A 171 32.94 11.09 31.69
C LYS A 171 34.36 11.53 32.07
N VAL A 172 34.81 12.71 31.64
CA VAL A 172 35.99 13.38 32.21
C VAL A 172 35.58 14.82 32.50
N GLU A 173 35.91 15.25 33.71
CA GLU A 173 35.69 16.57 34.28
C GLU A 173 37.00 16.91 35.01
N GLU A 174 37.58 18.10 34.79
CA GLU A 174 38.58 18.70 35.67
C GLU A 174 38.54 20.24 35.56
N ALA A 175 38.87 20.93 36.64
CA ALA A 175 38.42 22.28 36.98
C ALA A 175 39.54 23.34 37.10
N GLY A 176 39.27 24.57 36.63
CA GLY A 176 39.67 25.95 37.10
C GLY A 176 41.14 26.33 37.42
N PRO A 177 41.48 27.62 37.71
CA PRO A 177 40.68 28.86 37.75
C PRO A 177 41.30 30.05 36.91
N GLY A 178 40.66 31.24 36.94
CA GLY A 178 40.77 32.28 35.91
C GLY A 178 41.74 33.46 36.11
N ASN A 179 41.70 34.45 35.19
CA ASN A 179 41.93 35.88 35.44
C ASN A 179 41.57 36.76 34.22
N GLY A 180 41.37 38.06 34.46
CA GLY A 180 40.62 38.98 33.59
C GLY A 180 41.36 39.75 32.48
N ALA A 181 40.51 40.45 31.69
CA ALA A 181 40.69 41.71 30.97
C ALA A 181 40.92 41.70 29.43
N PRO A 182 40.42 42.73 28.69
CA PRO A 182 39.85 42.60 27.35
C PRO A 182 40.66 43.29 26.23
N LYS A 183 40.40 42.91 24.97
CA LYS A 183 40.63 43.60 23.66
C LYS A 183 40.31 42.58 22.56
N LYS A 184 39.78 42.85 21.37
CA LYS A 184 39.63 44.07 20.55
C LYS A 184 38.55 43.76 19.49
N ALA A 185 37.76 44.76 19.13
CA ALA A 185 36.81 44.68 18.02
C ALA A 185 37.53 44.48 16.68
N SER A 186 37.03 43.55 15.86
CA SER A 186 37.27 43.52 14.41
C SER A 186 35.93 43.58 13.70
N THR A 187 35.77 44.64 12.92
CA THR A 187 34.67 44.96 12.03
C THR A 187 34.77 44.12 10.76
N ASP A 188 33.92 43.12 10.61
CA ASP A 188 33.56 42.54 9.32
C ASP A 188 32.06 42.78 9.10
N PRO A 189 31.62 43.14 7.87
CA PRO A 189 30.20 43.31 7.58
C PRO A 189 29.47 41.96 7.75
N PRO A 190 28.25 41.94 8.29
CA PRO A 190 27.54 40.68 8.50
C PRO A 190 27.30 40.00 7.15
N LYS A 191 27.81 38.78 7.03
CA LYS A 191 27.33 37.84 6.00
C LYS A 191 25.80 37.74 6.12
N PRO A 192 25.06 37.71 5.00
CA PRO A 192 23.62 37.47 5.08
C PRO A 192 23.39 36.16 5.83
N ASP A 193 22.59 36.27 6.89
CA ASP A 193 22.25 35.24 7.84
C ASP A 193 21.67 34.02 7.08
N GLU A 194 22.49 32.99 6.81
CA GLU A 194 22.04 31.69 6.25
C GLU A 194 20.98 31.03 7.13
N THR A 195 20.87 31.47 8.38
CA THR A 195 19.91 31.03 9.39
C THR A 195 18.51 31.63 9.21
N ALA A 196 18.35 32.78 8.54
CA ALA A 196 17.04 33.42 8.33
C ALA A 196 16.24 32.87 7.12
N ALA A 197 16.91 32.24 6.15
CA ALA A 197 16.25 31.61 5.00
C ALA A 197 15.72 30.19 5.30
N ALA A 198 16.09 29.62 6.45
CA ALA A 198 15.67 28.29 6.90
C ALA A 198 14.26 28.26 7.53
N GLU A 199 13.63 29.42 7.71
CA GLU A 199 12.46 29.60 8.59
C GLU A 199 11.07 29.42 7.94
N LEU A 200 10.92 29.04 6.66
CA LEU A 200 9.59 29.15 6.01
C LEU A 200 9.16 28.01 5.10
N ILE A 201 9.38 26.75 5.52
CA ILE A 201 8.58 25.61 5.03
C ILE A 201 8.22 24.70 6.21
N THR A 202 7.47 25.24 7.17
CA THR A 202 6.69 24.40 8.08
C THR A 202 5.32 24.18 7.45
N ASP A 203 5.07 22.94 7.03
CA ASP A 203 3.79 22.44 6.51
C ASP A 203 2.61 22.66 7.49
N GLU A 204 2.87 23.12 8.71
CA GLU A 204 1.86 23.43 9.73
C GLU A 204 0.93 24.58 9.33
N THR A 205 1.39 25.49 8.46
CA THR A 205 0.59 26.65 8.01
C THR A 205 -0.25 26.39 6.76
N TRP A 206 -0.08 25.23 6.11
CA TRP A 206 -0.79 24.94 4.86
C TRP A 206 -2.12 24.23 5.13
N ASP A 207 -3.16 24.65 4.41
CA ASP A 207 -4.42 23.91 4.37
C ASP A 207 -4.26 22.56 3.64
N SER A 208 -5.27 21.71 3.73
CA SER A 208 -5.26 20.38 3.10
C SER A 208 -5.15 20.43 1.58
N ASP A 209 -5.67 21.47 0.94
CA ASP A 209 -5.78 21.56 -0.52
C ASP A 209 -4.43 21.92 -1.13
N ARG A 210 -3.71 22.86 -0.52
CA ARG A 210 -2.35 23.22 -0.91
C ARG A 210 -1.40 22.04 -0.77
N LYS A 211 -1.51 21.27 0.30
CA LYS A 211 -0.68 20.07 0.49
C LYS A 211 -0.99 18.99 -0.57
N ARG A 212 -2.27 18.79 -0.91
CA ARG A 212 -2.70 17.88 -2.00
C ARG A 212 -2.12 18.29 -3.33
N LEU A 213 -2.05 19.60 -3.62
CA LEU A 213 -1.45 20.11 -4.84
C LEU A 213 0.06 19.91 -4.88
N VAL A 214 0.77 20.07 -3.76
CA VAL A 214 2.20 19.72 -3.69
C VAL A 214 2.42 18.24 -4.06
N ASP A 215 1.61 17.35 -3.49
CA ASP A 215 1.66 15.92 -3.81
C ASP A 215 1.28 15.62 -5.27
N GLY A 216 0.28 16.34 -5.79
CA GLY A 216 -0.14 16.25 -7.18
C GLY A 216 0.95 16.69 -8.15
N VAL A 217 1.61 17.82 -7.90
CA VAL A 217 2.74 18.31 -8.71
C VAL A 217 3.90 17.31 -8.66
N PHE A 218 4.20 16.77 -7.47
CA PHE A 218 5.21 15.72 -7.34
C PHE A 218 4.92 14.50 -8.23
N LEU A 219 3.68 13.98 -8.20
CA LEU A 219 3.33 12.83 -9.02
C LEU A 219 3.30 13.17 -10.51
N VAL A 220 2.67 14.28 -10.89
CA VAL A 220 2.42 14.64 -12.30
C VAL A 220 3.68 15.12 -13.03
N VAL A 221 4.58 15.83 -12.34
CA VAL A 221 5.82 16.36 -12.94
C VAL A 221 7.00 15.45 -12.66
N GLY A 222 7.11 14.91 -11.44
CA GLY A 222 8.26 14.12 -11.02
C GLY A 222 8.11 12.63 -11.33
N PHE A 223 7.32 11.94 -10.51
CA PHE A 223 7.34 10.47 -10.47
C PHE A 223 6.70 9.80 -11.71
N LEU A 224 5.48 10.20 -12.09
CA LEU A 224 4.75 9.53 -13.17
C LEU A 224 5.44 9.67 -14.53
N PRO A 225 5.97 10.84 -14.95
CA PRO A 225 6.73 10.93 -16.19
C PRO A 225 7.96 10.02 -16.21
N LYS A 226 8.72 9.94 -15.11
CA LYS A 226 9.86 9.04 -14.95
C LYS A 226 9.46 7.57 -15.09
N LEU A 227 8.32 7.19 -14.50
CA LEU A 227 7.74 5.87 -14.68
C LEU A 227 7.31 5.62 -16.13
N MET A 228 6.67 6.59 -16.78
CA MET A 228 6.20 6.45 -18.17
C MET A 228 7.34 6.32 -19.16
N ASP A 229 8.45 7.02 -18.94
CA ASP A 229 9.67 6.90 -19.73
C ASP A 229 10.30 5.50 -19.57
N ALA A 230 10.44 5.03 -18.33
CA ALA A 230 10.96 3.68 -18.06
C ALA A 230 10.08 2.58 -18.66
N VAL A 231 8.75 2.68 -18.46
CA VAL A 231 7.77 1.78 -19.08
C VAL A 231 7.77 1.91 -20.60
N GLY A 232 8.05 3.10 -21.16
CA GLY A 232 8.15 3.31 -22.61
C GLY A 232 9.32 2.55 -23.25
N LYS A 233 10.44 2.42 -22.52
CA LYS A 233 11.70 1.82 -22.99
C LYS A 233 11.75 0.30 -22.95
N SER A 234 10.91 -0.36 -22.16
CA SER A 234 10.93 -1.82 -21.97
C SER A 234 9.54 -2.42 -21.81
N ASP A 235 9.39 -3.67 -22.24
CA ASP A 235 8.22 -4.51 -21.94
C ASP A 235 8.50 -5.49 -20.79
N ASP A 236 9.75 -5.59 -20.35
CA ASP A 236 10.19 -6.38 -19.20
C ASP A 236 10.20 -5.52 -17.93
N ARG A 237 9.32 -5.87 -16.97
CA ARG A 237 9.22 -5.20 -15.68
C ARG A 237 10.49 -5.32 -14.84
N GLY A 238 11.26 -6.41 -14.96
CA GLY A 238 12.53 -6.56 -14.26
C GLY A 238 13.61 -5.59 -14.76
N VAL A 239 13.54 -5.16 -16.03
CA VAL A 239 14.39 -4.09 -16.58
C VAL A 239 13.91 -2.72 -16.09
N ILE A 240 12.60 -2.51 -16.00
CA ILE A 240 12.03 -1.27 -15.46
C ILE A 240 12.40 -1.10 -13.99
N ASP A 241 12.27 -2.15 -13.19
CA ASP A 241 12.62 -2.18 -11.78
C ASP A 241 14.10 -1.79 -11.54
N GLN A 242 14.99 -2.08 -12.48
CA GLN A 242 16.40 -1.66 -12.39
C GLN A 242 16.58 -0.14 -12.36
N SER A 243 15.70 0.61 -13.04
CA SER A 243 15.72 2.07 -13.03
C SER A 243 15.27 2.69 -11.70
N PHE A 244 14.65 1.88 -10.83
CA PHE A 244 14.14 2.28 -9.51
C PHE A 244 14.90 1.64 -8.34
N ARG A 245 16.12 1.14 -8.57
CA ARG A 245 16.93 0.45 -7.55
C ARG A 245 17.54 1.34 -6.48
N SER A 246 17.63 2.66 -6.70
CA SER A 246 18.13 3.54 -5.64
C SER A 246 17.18 3.48 -4.45
N GLY A 247 17.71 3.48 -3.21
CA GLY A 247 16.89 3.32 -2.01
C GLY A 247 15.70 4.29 -1.96
N LEU A 248 15.95 5.54 -2.33
CA LEU A 248 14.90 6.55 -2.40
C LEU A 248 13.81 6.23 -3.42
N MET A 249 14.18 5.87 -4.67
CA MET A 249 13.19 5.56 -5.71
C MET A 249 12.43 4.27 -5.40
N HIS A 250 13.11 3.29 -4.82
CA HIS A 250 12.49 2.05 -4.35
C HIS A 250 11.38 2.36 -3.34
N ASP A 251 11.67 3.19 -2.33
CA ASP A 251 10.70 3.54 -1.31
C ASP A 251 9.51 4.30 -1.91
N ILE A 252 9.75 5.26 -2.81
CA ILE A 252 8.69 5.97 -3.55
C ILE A 252 7.80 4.99 -4.31
N VAL A 253 8.40 4.05 -5.05
CA VAL A 253 7.65 3.06 -5.83
C VAL A 253 6.76 2.23 -4.91
N THR A 254 7.24 1.79 -3.76
CA THR A 254 6.43 1.02 -2.80
C THR A 254 5.39 1.88 -2.09
N ASP A 255 5.68 3.15 -1.82
CA ASP A 255 4.79 4.04 -1.08
C ASP A 255 3.61 4.52 -1.94
N VAL A 256 3.79 4.76 -3.23
CA VAL A 256 2.74 5.30 -4.12
C VAL A 256 1.49 4.40 -4.22
N VAL A 257 1.62 3.09 -3.97
CA VAL A 257 0.48 2.15 -4.00
C VAL A 257 -0.18 1.95 -2.63
N LYS A 258 0.38 2.52 -1.55
CA LYS A 258 -0.18 2.39 -0.20
C LYS A 258 -1.49 3.15 -0.08
N LEU A 259 -2.43 2.58 0.67
CA LEU A 259 -3.79 3.13 0.83
C LEU A 259 -3.77 4.51 1.52
N GLU A 260 -2.86 4.74 2.47
CA GLU A 260 -2.67 6.07 3.11
C GLU A 260 -2.02 7.10 2.18
N ASN A 261 -1.47 6.65 1.05
CA ASN A 261 -0.69 7.46 0.13
C ASN A 261 -1.38 7.57 -1.23
N GLN A 262 -2.71 7.72 -1.22
CA GLN A 262 -3.50 7.91 -2.42
C GLN A 262 -3.95 9.37 -2.56
N LEU A 263 -3.96 9.85 -3.80
CA LEU A 263 -4.61 11.10 -4.18
C LEU A 263 -5.81 10.81 -5.08
N PRO A 264 -6.88 11.63 -5.02
CA PRO A 264 -7.94 11.60 -6.01
C PRO A 264 -7.39 11.86 -7.41
N LEU A 265 -7.85 11.10 -8.42
CA LEU A 265 -7.44 11.28 -9.81
C LEU A 265 -7.86 12.65 -10.34
N GLY A 266 -8.95 13.24 -9.82
CA GLY A 266 -9.36 14.61 -10.11
C GLY A 266 -8.24 15.62 -9.82
N VAL A 267 -7.59 15.52 -8.66
CA VAL A 267 -6.45 16.38 -8.30
C VAL A 267 -5.28 16.19 -9.28
N LEU A 268 -4.97 14.94 -9.65
CA LEU A 268 -3.91 14.67 -10.62
C LEU A 268 -4.23 15.22 -12.01
N LEU A 269 -5.50 15.13 -12.42
CA LEU A 269 -5.98 15.66 -13.68
C LEU A 269 -5.93 17.20 -13.69
N ASP A 270 -6.45 17.85 -12.65
CA ASP A 270 -6.44 19.31 -12.51
C ASP A 270 -5.01 19.86 -12.53
N VAL A 271 -4.09 19.21 -11.79
CA VAL A 271 -2.66 19.53 -11.86
C VAL A 271 -2.12 19.31 -13.27
N SER A 272 -2.43 18.21 -13.95
CA SER A 272 -1.94 17.96 -15.32
C SER A 272 -2.41 19.02 -16.33
N LEU A 273 -3.58 19.62 -16.10
CA LEU A 273 -4.11 20.70 -16.92
C LEU A 273 -3.44 22.05 -16.62
N ALA A 274 -3.16 22.34 -15.35
CA ALA A 274 -2.58 23.63 -14.94
C ALA A 274 -1.05 23.69 -15.02
N VAL A 275 -0.36 22.55 -14.89
CA VAL A 275 1.08 22.55 -14.58
C VAL A 275 1.96 23.06 -15.71
N ARG A 276 1.53 22.92 -16.97
CA ARG A 276 2.30 23.45 -18.10
C ARG A 276 2.44 24.96 -18.02
N ASP A 277 1.32 25.65 -17.86
CA ASP A 277 1.30 27.11 -17.76
C ASP A 277 1.98 27.58 -16.46
N ALA A 278 1.83 26.82 -15.38
CA ALA A 278 2.52 27.07 -14.12
C ALA A 278 4.05 26.99 -14.25
N VAL A 279 4.58 25.96 -14.94
CA VAL A 279 6.02 25.82 -15.19
C VAL A 279 6.50 26.97 -16.08
N ASP A 280 5.82 27.24 -17.18
CA ASP A 280 6.15 28.32 -18.10
C ASP A 280 6.20 29.70 -17.41
N ALA A 281 5.20 30.01 -16.59
CA ALA A 281 5.15 31.25 -15.83
C ALA A 281 6.26 31.33 -14.78
N THR A 282 6.51 30.22 -14.08
CA THR A 282 7.55 30.16 -13.02
C THR A 282 8.95 30.34 -13.61
N LEU A 283 9.26 29.68 -14.73
CA LEU A 283 10.58 29.78 -15.38
C LEU A 283 10.84 31.15 -16.04
N ARG A 284 9.79 31.92 -16.37
CA ARG A 284 9.91 33.32 -16.82
C ARG A 284 10.15 34.29 -15.66
N SER A 285 9.85 33.89 -14.43
CA SER A 285 10.06 34.75 -13.26
C SER A 285 11.55 35.00 -13.02
N VAL A 286 11.88 36.23 -12.63
CA VAL A 286 13.25 36.62 -12.28
C VAL A 286 13.78 35.79 -11.11
N GLU A 287 12.89 35.36 -10.21
CA GLU A 287 13.22 34.55 -9.03
C GLU A 287 13.80 33.18 -9.38
N PHE A 288 13.42 32.60 -10.53
CA PHE A 288 13.81 31.25 -10.93
C PHE A 288 14.78 31.22 -12.12
N LYS A 289 15.46 32.34 -12.39
CA LYS A 289 16.49 32.42 -13.45
C LYS A 289 17.58 31.35 -13.30
N GLU A 290 17.98 31.04 -12.07
CA GLU A 290 18.95 29.98 -11.78
C GLU A 290 18.42 28.60 -12.21
N VAL A 291 17.12 28.30 -11.98
CA VAL A 291 16.51 27.05 -12.46
C VAL A 291 16.57 26.97 -13.98
N THR A 292 16.20 28.06 -14.67
CA THR A 292 16.24 28.15 -16.13
C THR A 292 17.66 27.98 -16.67
N ALA A 293 18.66 28.57 -16.00
CA ALA A 293 20.07 28.41 -16.36
C ALA A 293 20.58 26.98 -16.13
N SER A 294 20.04 26.29 -15.12
CA SER A 294 20.38 24.89 -14.81
C SER A 294 19.67 23.87 -15.72
N ILE A 295 18.90 24.26 -16.74
CA ILE A 295 18.28 23.27 -17.64
C ILE A 295 19.36 22.69 -18.56
N VAL A 296 19.55 21.36 -18.53
CA VAL A 296 20.48 20.65 -19.42
C VAL A 296 20.14 20.94 -20.88
N ALA A 297 21.16 21.29 -21.67
CA ALA A 297 20.99 21.53 -23.10
C ALA A 297 20.38 20.31 -23.81
N GLY A 298 19.26 20.52 -24.51
CA GLY A 298 18.54 19.45 -25.20
C GLY A 298 17.64 18.59 -24.30
N HIS A 299 17.55 18.89 -23.01
CA HIS A 299 16.58 18.24 -22.11
C HIS A 299 15.16 18.56 -22.53
N LYS A 300 14.32 17.52 -22.58
CA LYS A 300 12.91 17.65 -22.94
C LYS A 300 12.06 17.23 -21.76
N MET A 301 11.51 18.23 -21.06
CA MET A 301 10.54 18.00 -20.01
C MET A 301 9.31 17.27 -20.59
N THR A 302 8.96 16.14 -19.98
CA THR A 302 7.79 15.36 -20.37
C THR A 302 6.68 15.63 -19.37
N LEU A 303 5.68 16.42 -19.77
CA LEU A 303 4.50 16.70 -18.97
C LEU A 303 3.32 15.84 -19.42
N ILE A 304 2.55 15.36 -18.45
CA ILE A 304 1.31 14.65 -18.69
C ILE A 304 0.27 15.64 -19.21
N THR A 305 -0.32 15.33 -20.36
CA THR A 305 -1.46 16.07 -20.91
C THR A 305 -2.77 15.34 -20.63
N ARG A 306 -3.89 16.06 -20.79
CA ARG A 306 -5.25 15.50 -20.67
C ARG A 306 -5.44 14.25 -21.52
N GLU A 307 -4.95 14.28 -22.76
CA GLU A 307 -5.09 13.20 -23.74
C GLU A 307 -4.24 11.99 -23.34
N SER A 308 -3.05 12.23 -22.78
CA SER A 308 -2.14 11.18 -22.34
C SER A 308 -2.51 10.57 -20.98
N PHE A 309 -3.31 11.26 -20.15
CA PHE A 309 -3.59 10.85 -18.77
C PHE A 309 -4.17 9.43 -18.67
N GLY A 310 -5.08 9.06 -19.57
CA GLY A 310 -5.64 7.71 -19.62
C GLY A 310 -4.59 6.64 -19.95
N GLU A 311 -3.58 6.96 -20.76
CA GLU A 311 -2.44 6.07 -21.01
C GLU A 311 -1.52 5.97 -19.79
N VAL A 312 -1.29 7.08 -19.08
CA VAL A 312 -0.50 7.09 -17.85
C VAL A 312 -1.09 6.14 -16.82
N VAL A 313 -2.40 6.21 -16.59
CA VAL A 313 -3.10 5.32 -15.66
C VAL A 313 -2.99 3.86 -16.11
N ARG A 314 -3.17 3.54 -17.40
CA ARG A 314 -3.05 2.16 -17.91
C ARG A 314 -1.64 1.60 -17.72
N LYS A 315 -0.61 2.39 -18.02
CA LYS A 315 0.79 2.00 -17.83
C LYS A 315 1.16 1.84 -16.36
N PHE A 316 0.64 2.72 -15.50
CA PHE A 316 0.75 2.58 -14.04
C PHE A 316 0.14 1.26 -13.57
N CYS A 317 -1.12 0.98 -13.94
CA CYS A 317 -1.79 -0.26 -13.57
C CYS A 317 -1.05 -1.49 -14.09
N TRP A 318 -0.53 -1.46 -15.32
CA TRP A 318 0.27 -2.55 -15.87
C TRP A 318 1.55 -2.76 -15.07
N TYR A 319 2.30 -1.72 -14.73
CA TYR A 319 3.55 -1.85 -13.98
C TYR A 319 3.33 -2.39 -12.57
N TYR A 320 2.29 -1.90 -11.87
CA TYR A 320 1.99 -2.31 -10.50
C TYR A 320 1.15 -3.60 -10.39
N SER A 321 0.57 -4.12 -11.47
CA SER A 321 -0.28 -5.31 -11.39
C SER A 321 0.48 -6.50 -10.83
N PRO A 322 -0.04 -7.24 -9.84
CA PRO A 322 0.56 -8.49 -9.39
C PRO A 322 0.51 -9.57 -10.49
N PHE A 323 -0.33 -9.38 -11.51
CA PHE A 323 -0.52 -10.32 -12.60
C PHE A 323 0.21 -9.88 -13.87
N LEU A 324 0.88 -10.82 -14.50
CA LEU A 324 1.47 -10.62 -15.81
C LEU A 324 0.34 -10.48 -16.85
N SER A 325 0.50 -9.48 -17.70
CA SER A 325 -0.34 -9.26 -18.86
C SER A 325 0.50 -8.65 -19.97
N LYS A 326 0.01 -8.78 -21.21
CA LYS A 326 0.56 -8.03 -22.32
C LYS A 326 0.50 -6.54 -22.01
N LYS A 327 1.58 -5.84 -22.29
CA LYS A 327 1.65 -4.40 -22.12
C LYS A 327 0.49 -3.74 -22.88
N PRO A 328 -0.19 -2.74 -22.31
CA PRO A 328 -1.23 -2.02 -23.01
C PRO A 328 -0.67 -1.43 -24.30
N GLN A 329 -1.28 -1.77 -25.43
CA GLN A 329 -1.00 -1.05 -26.68
C GLN A 329 -1.53 0.38 -26.57
N PRO A 330 -0.99 1.34 -27.34
CA PRO A 330 -1.62 2.64 -27.51
C PRO A 330 -3.07 2.41 -27.95
N ALA A 331 -4.03 2.89 -27.17
CA ALA A 331 -5.43 2.64 -27.49
C ALA A 331 -5.78 3.31 -28.83
N ASP A 332 -6.48 2.60 -29.72
CA ASP A 332 -7.26 3.21 -30.80
C ASP A 332 -8.35 4.08 -30.16
N ASN A 333 -8.04 5.33 -29.79
CA ASN A 333 -8.93 6.47 -29.50
C ASN A 333 -10.32 6.22 -28.88
N LYS A 334 -10.54 5.11 -28.21
CA LYS A 334 -11.58 4.89 -27.22
C LYS A 334 -10.86 5.12 -25.92
N GLY A 335 -10.53 6.39 -25.70
CA GLY A 335 -10.19 6.87 -24.36
C GLY A 335 -11.18 6.22 -23.41
N VAL A 336 -10.70 5.67 -22.30
CA VAL A 336 -11.60 5.28 -21.23
C VAL A 336 -12.46 6.52 -21.00
N ALA A 337 -13.73 6.47 -21.39
CA ALA A 337 -14.66 7.55 -21.17
C ALA A 337 -14.93 7.51 -19.67
N ILE A 338 -14.02 8.10 -18.90
CA ILE A 338 -14.14 8.18 -17.46
C ILE A 338 -15.03 9.39 -17.24
N ASP A 339 -16.23 9.14 -16.76
CA ASP A 339 -17.12 10.18 -16.24
C ASP A 339 -16.32 11.09 -15.28
N ALA A 340 -16.48 12.40 -15.40
CA ALA A 340 -15.80 13.39 -14.55
C ALA A 340 -16.03 13.11 -13.06
N LYS A 341 -17.22 12.60 -12.71
CA LYS A 341 -17.53 12.16 -11.34
C LYS A 341 -16.71 10.93 -10.92
N MET A 342 -16.51 9.98 -11.82
CA MET A 342 -15.63 8.82 -11.57
C MET A 342 -14.16 9.21 -11.46
N MET A 343 -13.69 10.23 -12.17
CA MET A 343 -12.32 10.78 -12.00
C MET A 343 -12.15 11.45 -10.64
N ALA A 344 -13.15 12.19 -10.15
CA ALA A 344 -13.04 12.93 -8.90
C ALA A 344 -12.95 12.01 -7.65
N GLU A 345 -13.56 10.82 -7.70
CA GLU A 345 -13.69 9.94 -6.51
C GLU A 345 -12.69 8.77 -6.48
N ARG A 346 -12.03 8.45 -7.60
CA ARG A 346 -11.10 7.32 -7.70
C ARG A 346 -9.67 7.73 -7.43
N THR A 347 -8.86 6.76 -7.03
CA THR A 347 -7.41 6.87 -6.83
C THR A 347 -6.66 5.98 -7.83
N LEU A 348 -5.33 6.08 -7.86
CA LEU A 348 -4.49 5.17 -8.66
C LEU A 348 -4.63 3.70 -8.19
N LEU A 349 -4.77 3.47 -6.88
CA LEU A 349 -5.05 2.16 -6.30
C LEU A 349 -6.43 1.62 -6.74
N ASP A 350 -7.46 2.46 -6.84
CA ASP A 350 -8.76 2.04 -7.38
C ASP A 350 -8.67 1.62 -8.85
N CYS A 351 -7.89 2.35 -9.66
CA CYS A 351 -7.64 1.97 -11.04
C CYS A 351 -6.87 0.65 -11.15
N LEU A 352 -5.86 0.45 -10.29
CA LEU A 352 -5.12 -0.81 -10.20
C LEU A 352 -6.06 -1.96 -9.84
N HIS A 353 -6.89 -1.80 -8.82
CA HIS A 353 -7.90 -2.80 -8.40
C HIS A 353 -8.83 -3.17 -9.57
N GLN A 354 -9.42 -2.20 -10.26
CA GLN A 354 -10.29 -2.45 -11.41
C GLN A 354 -9.59 -3.14 -12.58
N SER A 355 -8.28 -2.90 -12.75
CA SER A 355 -7.49 -3.56 -13.79
C SER A 355 -7.28 -5.05 -13.52
N VAL A 356 -7.29 -5.47 -12.23
CA VAL A 356 -6.99 -6.84 -11.81
C VAL A 356 -8.24 -7.64 -11.43
N VAL A 357 -9.37 -6.99 -11.14
CA VAL A 357 -10.64 -7.66 -10.87
C VAL A 357 -11.18 -8.32 -12.15
N PRO A 358 -11.76 -9.53 -12.09
CA PRO A 358 -12.41 -10.14 -13.25
C PRO A 358 -13.57 -9.28 -13.77
N THR A 359 -13.80 -9.29 -15.08
CA THR A 359 -14.99 -8.63 -15.64
C THR A 359 -16.26 -9.32 -15.13
N PRO A 360 -17.28 -8.57 -14.69
CA PRO A 360 -18.53 -9.17 -14.23
C PRO A 360 -19.12 -10.09 -15.32
N PRO A 361 -19.57 -11.30 -14.98
CA PRO A 361 -20.24 -12.15 -15.94
C PRO A 361 -21.54 -11.49 -16.41
N ALA A 362 -21.90 -11.67 -17.68
CA ALA A 362 -23.11 -11.08 -18.28
C ALA A 362 -24.43 -11.53 -17.62
N SER A 363 -24.41 -12.62 -16.84
CA SER A 363 -25.56 -13.12 -16.09
C SER A 363 -25.45 -12.76 -14.61
N GLY A 364 -26.42 -12.01 -14.09
CA GLY A 364 -26.61 -11.64 -12.69
C GLY A 364 -26.98 -12.79 -11.76
N ALA A 365 -26.30 -13.94 -11.88
CA ALA A 365 -26.49 -15.09 -11.03
C ALA A 365 -26.04 -14.74 -9.61
N ARG A 366 -27.01 -14.42 -8.75
CA ARG A 366 -26.83 -14.24 -7.31
C ARG A 366 -26.29 -15.54 -6.75
N ALA A 367 -25.00 -15.57 -6.46
CA ALA A 367 -24.33 -16.79 -6.05
C ALA A 367 -24.33 -16.86 -4.53
N THR A 368 -25.25 -17.64 -3.98
CA THR A 368 -25.18 -18.17 -2.62
C THR A 368 -24.37 -19.46 -2.67
N GLY A 369 -23.29 -19.55 -1.91
CA GLY A 369 -22.41 -20.72 -1.90
C GLY A 369 -21.39 -20.65 -0.77
N ARG A 370 -20.83 -21.80 -0.39
CA ARG A 370 -19.74 -21.88 0.59
C ARG A 370 -18.40 -21.76 -0.15
N PRO A 371 -17.36 -21.16 0.46
CA PRO A 371 -16.03 -21.14 -0.12
C PRO A 371 -15.52 -22.59 -0.26
N SER A 372 -14.99 -22.92 -1.43
CA SER A 372 -14.39 -24.24 -1.71
C SER A 372 -12.88 -24.16 -1.60
N ARG A 373 -12.25 -25.10 -0.90
CA ARG A 373 -10.78 -25.13 -0.72
C ARG A 373 -10.09 -25.80 -1.91
N MET A 374 -9.06 -25.16 -2.46
CA MET A 374 -8.25 -25.69 -3.53
C MET A 374 -7.28 -26.78 -3.03
N PRO A 375 -7.15 -27.93 -3.71
CA PRO A 375 -6.09 -28.91 -3.42
C PRO A 375 -4.70 -28.33 -3.70
N ALA A 376 -3.68 -28.83 -2.99
CA ALA A 376 -2.31 -28.36 -3.18
C ALA A 376 -1.78 -28.66 -4.60
N ALA A 377 -0.81 -27.88 -5.09
CA ALA A 377 -0.28 -28.03 -6.45
C ALA A 377 0.29 -29.44 -6.72
N ARG A 378 0.94 -30.06 -5.72
CA ARG A 378 1.39 -31.45 -5.78
C ARG A 378 0.26 -32.46 -5.90
N GLU A 379 -0.89 -32.21 -5.28
CA GLU A 379 -2.07 -33.09 -5.32
C GLU A 379 -2.76 -33.01 -6.67
N LEU A 380 -2.92 -31.79 -7.21
CA LEU A 380 -3.40 -31.57 -8.57
C LEU A 380 -2.52 -32.29 -9.58
N LYS A 381 -1.19 -32.16 -9.44
CA LYS A 381 -0.24 -32.88 -10.30
C LYS A 381 -0.39 -34.41 -10.18
N ARG A 382 -0.59 -34.94 -8.98
CA ARG A 382 -0.79 -36.38 -8.72
C ARG A 382 -2.06 -36.93 -9.36
N SER A 383 -3.15 -36.15 -9.38
CA SER A 383 -4.38 -36.53 -10.08
C SER A 383 -4.34 -36.27 -11.59
N GLY A 384 -3.20 -35.86 -12.14
CA GLY A 384 -3.05 -35.58 -13.57
C GLY A 384 -3.72 -34.28 -14.04
N ILE A 385 -4.03 -33.38 -13.12
CA ILE A 385 -4.48 -32.01 -13.44
C ILE A 385 -3.23 -31.17 -13.74
N ARG A 386 -3.17 -30.62 -14.94
CA ARG A 386 -2.08 -29.73 -15.36
C ARG A 386 -2.41 -28.30 -14.92
N VAL A 387 -1.42 -27.61 -14.39
CA VAL A 387 -1.52 -26.19 -14.08
C VAL A 387 -0.84 -25.41 -15.20
N GLN A 388 -1.47 -24.32 -15.66
CA GLN A 388 -0.94 -23.46 -16.72
C GLN A 388 -1.14 -21.98 -16.37
N ALA A 389 -0.16 -21.16 -16.72
CA ALA A 389 -0.24 -19.72 -16.64
C ALA A 389 -1.25 -19.11 -17.64
N SER A 390 -1.95 -18.06 -17.19
CA SER A 390 -2.80 -17.19 -17.98
C SER A 390 -2.28 -15.75 -17.86
N GLU A 391 -2.22 -15.04 -18.98
CA GLU A 391 -1.71 -13.66 -19.07
C GLU A 391 -2.85 -12.64 -19.26
N THR A 392 -4.03 -12.94 -18.70
CA THR A 392 -5.20 -12.04 -18.72
C THR A 392 -4.98 -10.79 -17.85
N GLY A 393 -4.03 -10.84 -16.91
CA GLY A 393 -3.78 -9.75 -15.96
C GLY A 393 -4.83 -9.61 -14.86
N ARG A 394 -5.77 -10.56 -14.75
CA ARG A 394 -6.91 -10.50 -13.81
C ARG A 394 -6.90 -11.69 -12.85
N ALA A 395 -7.48 -11.53 -11.67
CA ALA A 395 -7.68 -12.55 -10.64
C ALA A 395 -8.78 -13.56 -11.03
N GLU A 396 -8.64 -14.17 -12.21
CA GLU A 396 -9.61 -15.07 -12.81
C GLU A 396 -8.96 -16.43 -13.08
N ILE A 397 -9.66 -17.51 -12.70
CA ILE A 397 -9.21 -18.87 -12.97
C ILE A 397 -10.18 -19.55 -13.94
N GLU A 398 -9.68 -20.50 -14.71
CA GLU A 398 -10.48 -21.26 -15.67
C GLU A 398 -10.06 -22.73 -15.60
N PHE A 399 -11.01 -23.63 -15.34
CA PHE A 399 -10.76 -25.07 -15.41
C PHE A 399 -11.33 -25.69 -16.68
N LYS A 400 -10.43 -26.20 -17.52
CA LYS A 400 -10.78 -26.94 -18.74
C LYS A 400 -10.81 -28.43 -18.46
N GLU A 401 -11.97 -28.95 -18.06
CA GLU A 401 -12.14 -30.36 -17.67
C GLU A 401 -11.69 -31.35 -18.76
N GLN A 402 -12.07 -31.09 -20.01
CA GLN A 402 -11.67 -31.87 -21.21
C GLN A 402 -10.16 -32.07 -21.30
N TRP A 403 -9.39 -31.03 -20.99
CA TRP A 403 -7.94 -31.03 -21.03
C TRP A 403 -7.32 -31.29 -19.66
N SER A 404 -8.16 -31.36 -18.62
CA SER A 404 -7.75 -31.41 -17.21
C SER A 404 -6.69 -30.36 -16.89
N THR A 405 -6.92 -29.14 -17.37
CA THR A 405 -5.98 -28.04 -17.28
C THR A 405 -6.61 -26.91 -16.49
N LEU A 406 -6.02 -26.58 -15.35
CA LEU A 406 -6.35 -25.42 -14.53
C LEU A 406 -5.47 -24.24 -14.97
N ARG A 407 -6.11 -23.19 -15.48
CA ARG A 407 -5.45 -21.95 -15.84
C ARG A 407 -5.52 -20.97 -14.68
N LEU A 408 -4.36 -20.45 -14.31
CA LEU A 408 -4.19 -19.49 -13.22
C LEU A 408 -3.52 -18.23 -13.75
N PRO A 409 -3.89 -17.04 -13.26
CA PRO A 409 -3.16 -15.80 -13.51
C PRO A 409 -1.68 -15.97 -13.20
N ALA A 410 -0.81 -15.53 -14.11
CA ALA A 410 0.62 -15.51 -13.88
C ALA A 410 0.97 -14.43 -12.84
N LEU A 411 1.30 -14.84 -11.62
CA LEU A 411 1.74 -13.95 -10.54
C LEU A 411 3.21 -13.56 -10.74
N VAL A 412 3.50 -12.26 -10.70
CA VAL A 412 4.85 -11.71 -10.82
C VAL A 412 5.45 -11.55 -9.42
N TYR A 413 6.52 -12.27 -9.16
CA TYR A 413 7.35 -12.09 -7.98
C TYR A 413 8.37 -10.99 -8.26
N ASP A 414 8.10 -9.81 -7.72
CA ASP A 414 9.01 -8.67 -7.68
C ASP A 414 9.00 -8.03 -6.29
N PHE A 415 9.80 -6.98 -6.09
CA PHE A 415 9.89 -6.28 -4.81
C PHE A 415 8.60 -5.55 -4.41
N LYS A 416 7.69 -5.29 -5.36
CA LYS A 416 6.44 -4.55 -5.14
C LYS A 416 5.29 -5.48 -4.75
N LEU A 417 5.34 -6.75 -5.16
CA LEU A 417 4.23 -7.71 -5.02
C LEU A 417 3.63 -7.73 -3.62
N ALA A 418 4.47 -7.75 -2.58
CA ALA A 418 4.02 -7.79 -1.19
C ALA A 418 3.16 -6.57 -0.84
N THR A 419 3.69 -5.38 -1.08
CA THR A 419 3.02 -4.10 -0.80
C THR A 419 1.77 -3.92 -1.64
N VAL A 420 1.84 -4.24 -2.94
CA VAL A 420 0.68 -4.16 -3.85
C VAL A 420 -0.44 -5.09 -3.38
N ALA A 421 -0.12 -6.37 -3.15
CA ALA A 421 -1.12 -7.36 -2.76
C ALA A 421 -1.82 -6.97 -1.46
N ARG A 422 -1.06 -6.58 -0.42
CA ARG A 422 -1.64 -6.18 0.88
C ARG A 422 -2.54 -4.95 0.77
N ASN A 423 -2.17 -3.96 -0.04
CA ASN A 423 -3.00 -2.77 -0.22
C ASN A 423 -4.24 -3.04 -1.07
N LEU A 424 -4.19 -3.97 -2.03
CA LEU A 424 -5.38 -4.46 -2.74
C LEU A 424 -6.31 -5.26 -1.82
N LEU A 425 -5.76 -6.12 -0.95
CA LEU A 425 -6.52 -6.86 0.06
C LEU A 425 -7.21 -5.91 1.06
N ALA A 426 -6.48 -4.92 1.57
CA ALA A 426 -7.05 -3.89 2.45
C ALA A 426 -8.14 -3.09 1.74
N ARG A 427 -7.97 -2.80 0.44
CA ARG A 427 -8.97 -2.11 -0.37
C ARG A 427 -10.26 -2.92 -0.55
N GLU A 428 -10.18 -4.25 -0.62
CA GLU A 428 -11.34 -5.16 -0.71
C GLU A 428 -11.99 -5.46 0.66
N TYR A 429 -11.44 -4.95 1.77
CA TYR A 429 -11.79 -5.43 3.12
C TYR A 429 -13.29 -5.33 3.44
N GLU A 430 -13.95 -4.21 3.14
CA GLU A 430 -15.39 -4.02 3.36
C GLU A 430 -16.25 -4.34 2.11
N GLU A 431 -15.65 -4.83 1.02
CA GLU A 431 -16.40 -5.15 -0.19
C GLU A 431 -17.15 -6.49 -0.07
N GLN A 432 -18.32 -6.55 -0.70
CA GLN A 432 -19.11 -7.79 -0.77
C GLN A 432 -18.44 -8.85 -1.65
N SER A 433 -17.71 -8.41 -2.69
CA SER A 433 -16.99 -9.28 -3.62
C SER A 433 -15.51 -9.02 -3.46
N LYS A 434 -14.73 -10.08 -3.17
CA LYS A 434 -13.30 -9.96 -2.86
C LYS A 434 -12.43 -10.86 -3.74
N PRO A 435 -12.46 -10.69 -5.08
CA PRO A 435 -11.79 -11.58 -6.02
C PRO A 435 -10.27 -11.62 -5.83
N VAL A 436 -9.62 -10.50 -5.53
CA VAL A 436 -8.16 -10.47 -5.32
C VAL A 436 -7.80 -11.18 -4.00
N THR A 437 -8.55 -10.91 -2.94
CA THR A 437 -8.38 -11.58 -1.63
C THR A 437 -8.61 -13.08 -1.75
N ARG A 438 -9.66 -13.52 -2.47
CA ARG A 438 -9.92 -14.95 -2.72
C ARG A 438 -8.80 -15.58 -3.55
N TYR A 439 -8.27 -14.88 -4.55
CA TYR A 439 -7.13 -15.36 -5.32
C TYR A 439 -5.92 -15.65 -4.43
N PHE A 440 -5.52 -14.71 -3.57
CA PHE A 440 -4.38 -14.91 -2.68
C PHE A 440 -4.62 -16.02 -1.64
N GLN A 441 -5.86 -16.17 -1.17
CA GLN A 441 -6.25 -17.32 -0.35
C GLN A 441 -6.08 -18.65 -1.11
N MET A 442 -6.58 -18.72 -2.34
CA MET A 442 -6.43 -19.91 -3.18
C MET A 442 -4.95 -20.18 -3.47
N MET A 443 -4.12 -19.15 -3.68
CA MET A 443 -2.67 -19.31 -3.85
C MET A 443 -2.01 -19.88 -2.60
N ASN A 444 -2.44 -19.46 -1.41
CA ASN A 444 -1.98 -20.04 -0.15
C ASN A 444 -2.42 -21.51 0.03
N GLU A 445 -3.63 -21.86 -0.41
CA GLU A 445 -4.14 -23.23 -0.45
C GLU A 445 -3.37 -24.11 -1.46
N LEU A 446 -3.02 -23.56 -2.62
CA LEU A 446 -2.21 -24.24 -3.65
C LEU A 446 -0.77 -24.51 -3.20
N VAL A 447 -0.21 -23.62 -2.37
CA VAL A 447 1.19 -23.64 -1.96
C VAL A 447 1.30 -24.04 -0.49
N GLU A 448 1.19 -25.34 -0.20
CA GLU A 448 1.35 -25.85 1.17
C GLU A 448 2.83 -25.91 1.57
N ASP A 449 3.72 -26.21 0.62
CA ASP A 449 5.16 -26.26 0.83
C ASP A 449 5.98 -25.69 -0.35
N VAL A 450 7.32 -25.79 -0.24
CA VAL A 450 8.28 -25.33 -1.26
C VAL A 450 8.19 -26.14 -2.56
N VAL A 451 7.78 -27.41 -2.48
CA VAL A 451 7.60 -28.27 -3.66
C VAL A 451 6.44 -27.75 -4.50
N ASP A 452 5.36 -27.31 -3.86
CA ASP A 452 4.22 -26.69 -4.54
C ASP A 452 4.63 -25.40 -5.27
N ALA A 453 5.37 -24.51 -4.59
CA ALA A 453 5.91 -23.30 -5.20
C ALA A 453 6.78 -23.61 -6.44
N ARG A 454 7.61 -24.66 -6.36
CA ARG A 454 8.43 -25.14 -7.49
C ARG A 454 7.59 -25.68 -8.64
N ILE A 455 6.49 -26.38 -8.34
CA ILE A 455 5.55 -26.87 -9.37
C ILE A 455 4.92 -25.69 -10.11
N LEU A 456 4.43 -24.68 -9.37
CA LEU A 456 3.79 -23.50 -9.96
C LEU A 456 4.79 -22.63 -10.76
N ARG A 457 6.05 -22.52 -10.32
CA ARG A 457 7.11 -21.84 -11.07
C ARG A 457 7.40 -22.55 -12.39
N ARG A 458 7.48 -23.89 -12.39
CA ARG A 458 7.65 -24.69 -13.63
C ARG A 458 6.45 -24.58 -14.57
N ALA A 459 5.25 -24.37 -14.03
CA ALA A 459 4.03 -24.13 -14.81
C ALA A 459 3.92 -22.68 -15.35
N GLY A 460 4.85 -21.79 -14.97
CA GLY A 460 4.84 -20.38 -15.34
C GLY A 460 3.81 -19.53 -14.58
N VAL A 461 3.08 -20.11 -13.62
CA VAL A 461 2.09 -19.40 -12.79
C VAL A 461 2.78 -18.48 -11.80
N LEU A 462 3.95 -18.86 -11.29
CA LEU A 462 4.81 -17.99 -10.48
C LEU A 462 6.00 -17.56 -11.34
N ARG A 463 6.08 -16.27 -11.67
CA ARG A 463 7.15 -15.66 -12.47
C ARG A 463 8.08 -14.90 -11.56
N ALA A 464 9.24 -15.48 -11.27
CA ALA A 464 10.31 -14.86 -10.50
C ALA A 464 11.61 -14.85 -11.32
N ALA A 465 12.51 -13.92 -11.01
CA ALA A 465 13.87 -13.94 -11.57
C ALA A 465 14.56 -15.28 -11.27
N ALA A 466 15.51 -15.68 -12.12
CA ALA A 466 16.20 -16.96 -11.97
C ALA A 466 16.89 -17.10 -10.60
N SER A 467 17.41 -15.98 -10.07
CA SER A 467 18.11 -15.88 -8.79
C SER A 467 17.23 -16.08 -7.55
N VAL A 468 15.91 -15.93 -7.67
CA VAL A 468 14.97 -16.05 -6.54
C VAL A 468 14.74 -17.53 -6.24
N ASP A 469 14.90 -17.92 -4.98
CA ASP A 469 14.63 -19.29 -4.53
C ASP A 469 13.13 -19.55 -4.33
N ALA A 470 12.71 -20.80 -4.53
CA ALA A 470 11.36 -21.25 -4.22
C ALA A 470 10.99 -21.05 -2.74
N GLN A 471 11.97 -21.09 -1.81
CA GLN A 471 11.73 -20.80 -0.40
C GLN A 471 11.29 -19.34 -0.18
N GLU A 472 11.90 -18.39 -0.88
CA GLU A 472 11.54 -16.97 -0.80
C GLU A 472 10.15 -16.72 -1.36
N VAL A 473 9.81 -17.38 -2.48
CA VAL A 473 8.47 -17.32 -3.08
C VAL A 473 7.41 -17.90 -2.14
N TYR A 474 7.69 -19.08 -1.55
CA TYR A 474 6.83 -19.69 -0.55
C TYR A 474 6.59 -18.76 0.64
N GLY A 475 7.68 -18.22 1.22
CA GLY A 475 7.61 -17.31 2.36
C GLY A 475 6.80 -16.05 2.07
N LEU A 476 6.95 -15.48 0.87
CA LEU A 476 6.17 -14.31 0.46
C LEU A 476 4.66 -14.61 0.36
N ILE A 477 4.28 -15.75 -0.23
CA ILE A 477 2.86 -16.14 -0.34
C ILE A 477 2.24 -16.26 1.05
N LYS A 478 2.94 -16.93 1.98
CA LYS A 478 2.49 -17.05 3.37
C LYS A 478 2.40 -15.71 4.09
N ASN A 479 3.35 -14.81 3.81
CA ASN A 479 3.34 -13.48 4.38
C ASN A 479 2.16 -12.64 3.87
N ILE A 480 1.87 -12.64 2.56
CA ILE A 480 0.71 -11.94 2.00
C ILE A 480 -0.61 -12.47 2.58
N ASP A 481 -0.75 -13.78 2.69
CA ASP A 481 -1.94 -14.45 3.25
C ASP A 481 -2.20 -14.10 4.72
N GLY A 482 -1.13 -13.89 5.51
CA GLY A 482 -1.22 -13.48 6.92
C GLY A 482 -1.97 -12.17 7.18
N HIS A 483 -2.25 -11.39 6.13
CA HIS A 483 -2.97 -10.12 6.22
C HIS A 483 -4.35 -10.12 5.55
N ALA A 484 -4.77 -11.26 5.00
CA ALA A 484 -6.07 -11.39 4.38
C ALA A 484 -7.16 -11.68 5.42
N THR A 485 -8.38 -11.15 5.19
CA THR A 485 -9.53 -11.48 6.02
C THR A 485 -10.18 -12.77 5.52
N TYR A 486 -10.17 -13.81 6.37
CA TYR A 486 -10.75 -15.11 6.04
C TYR A 486 -12.06 -15.42 6.76
N PRO A 487 -12.97 -16.18 6.10
CA PRO A 487 -12.91 -16.63 4.71
C PRO A 487 -13.26 -15.50 3.72
N SER A 488 -12.50 -15.39 2.63
CA SER A 488 -12.90 -14.57 1.49
C SER A 488 -13.82 -15.39 0.58
N VAL A 489 -14.83 -14.74 0.01
CA VAL A 489 -15.80 -15.40 -0.87
C VAL A 489 -15.83 -14.67 -2.21
N TYR A 490 -15.57 -15.43 -3.28
CA TYR A 490 -15.76 -14.95 -4.64
C TYR A 490 -16.28 -16.08 -5.51
N MET A 491 -17.61 -16.09 -5.65
CA MET A 491 -18.35 -17.25 -6.14
C MET A 491 -17.98 -17.71 -7.55
N ALA A 492 -17.57 -16.81 -8.44
CA ALA A 492 -17.12 -17.22 -9.77
C ALA A 492 -15.87 -18.11 -9.67
N MET A 493 -14.91 -17.73 -8.82
CA MET A 493 -13.72 -18.53 -8.54
C MET A 493 -14.07 -19.79 -7.74
N ASP A 494 -14.90 -19.69 -6.70
CA ASP A 494 -15.26 -20.86 -5.87
C ASP A 494 -15.96 -21.97 -6.69
N ARG A 495 -16.75 -21.61 -7.71
CA ARG A 495 -17.34 -22.59 -8.65
C ARG A 495 -16.29 -23.33 -9.47
N GLU A 496 -15.28 -22.62 -9.96
CA GLU A 496 -14.15 -23.21 -10.67
C GLU A 496 -13.34 -24.13 -9.74
N ILE A 497 -13.08 -23.69 -8.50
CA ILE A 497 -12.39 -24.49 -7.48
C ILE A 497 -13.16 -25.79 -7.19
N GLU A 498 -14.48 -25.69 -7.03
CA GLU A 498 -15.32 -26.87 -6.77
C GLU A 498 -15.27 -27.86 -7.94
N THR A 499 -15.23 -27.36 -9.18
CA THR A 499 -15.12 -28.20 -10.38
C THR A 499 -13.76 -28.90 -10.43
N VAL A 500 -12.67 -28.19 -10.14
CA VAL A 500 -11.32 -28.76 -10.01
C VAL A 500 -11.29 -29.85 -8.94
N LYS A 501 -11.88 -29.59 -7.78
CA LYS A 501 -11.90 -30.50 -6.64
C LYS A 501 -12.64 -31.80 -6.97
N LYS A 502 -13.84 -31.72 -7.55
CA LYS A 502 -14.61 -32.90 -8.00
C LYS A 502 -13.83 -33.74 -9.00
N HIS A 503 -13.18 -33.09 -9.98
CA HIS A 503 -12.36 -33.78 -10.96
C HIS A 503 -11.14 -34.46 -10.34
N HIS A 504 -10.49 -33.79 -9.39
CA HIS A 504 -9.39 -34.36 -8.61
C HIS A 504 -9.84 -35.62 -7.84
N GLU A 505 -10.93 -35.53 -7.09
CA GLU A 505 -11.48 -36.63 -6.29
C GLU A 505 -11.90 -37.81 -7.18
N MET A 506 -12.59 -37.55 -8.29
CA MET A 506 -12.99 -38.57 -9.26
C MET A 506 -11.77 -39.33 -9.79
N ARG A 507 -10.68 -38.61 -10.13
CA ARG A 507 -9.45 -39.25 -10.63
C ARG A 507 -8.70 -40.03 -9.58
N MET A 508 -8.62 -39.51 -8.36
CA MET A 508 -8.01 -40.24 -7.26
C MET A 508 -8.80 -41.52 -6.96
N ASN A 509 -10.13 -41.45 -6.90
CA ASN A 509 -10.97 -42.62 -6.69
C ASN A 509 -10.79 -43.66 -7.80
N ASN A 510 -10.79 -43.23 -9.08
CA ASN A 510 -10.56 -44.14 -10.22
C ASN A 510 -9.17 -44.79 -10.18
N PHE A 511 -8.13 -44.04 -9.77
CA PHE A 511 -6.79 -44.59 -9.58
C PHE A 511 -6.76 -45.65 -8.49
N PHE A 512 -7.39 -45.39 -7.32
CA PHE A 512 -7.47 -46.36 -6.23
C PHE A 512 -8.28 -47.60 -6.61
N VAL A 513 -9.42 -47.45 -7.29
CA VAL A 513 -10.23 -48.58 -7.76
C VAL A 513 -9.43 -49.45 -8.74
N ARG A 514 -8.71 -48.84 -9.69
CA ARG A 514 -7.93 -49.59 -10.68
C ARG A 514 -6.70 -50.29 -10.07
N ASN A 515 -6.05 -49.65 -9.09
CA ASN A 515 -4.82 -50.15 -8.49
C ASN A 515 -5.02 -50.90 -7.18
N ARG A 516 -6.27 -51.07 -6.71
CA ARG A 516 -6.62 -51.82 -5.50
C ARG A 516 -5.92 -53.19 -5.41
N PRO A 517 -5.87 -54.02 -6.47
CA PRO A 517 -5.17 -55.30 -6.40
C PRO A 517 -3.66 -55.14 -6.15
N GLY A 518 -3.01 -54.18 -6.81
CA GLY A 518 -1.58 -53.94 -6.70
C GLY A 518 -1.14 -53.27 -5.39
N VAL A 519 -1.96 -52.37 -4.84
CA VAL A 519 -1.69 -51.70 -3.54
C VAL A 519 -1.81 -52.67 -2.36
N ILE A 520 -2.78 -53.60 -2.41
CA ILE A 520 -2.90 -54.69 -1.42
C ILE A 520 -1.70 -55.64 -1.53
N TRP A 521 -1.26 -55.96 -2.75
CA TRP A 521 -0.11 -56.84 -2.97
C TRP A 521 1.22 -56.21 -2.52
N ALA A 522 1.46 -54.93 -2.83
CA ALA A 522 2.68 -54.20 -2.44
C ALA A 522 2.78 -53.97 -0.92
N SER A 523 1.66 -53.66 -0.26
CA SER A 523 1.62 -53.53 1.20
C SER A 523 1.86 -54.87 1.90
N SER A 524 1.34 -55.96 1.34
CA SER A 524 1.61 -57.32 1.84
C SER A 524 3.09 -57.69 1.67
N MET A 525 3.72 -57.37 0.54
CA MET A 525 5.15 -57.62 0.31
C MET A 525 6.07 -56.77 1.19
N ALA A 526 5.69 -55.52 1.46
CA ALA A 526 6.43 -54.67 2.41
C ALA A 526 6.34 -55.21 3.84
N ALA A 527 5.15 -55.64 4.29
CA ALA A 527 4.98 -56.26 5.60
C ALA A 527 5.78 -57.57 5.73
N ILE A 528 5.75 -58.42 4.71
CA ILE A 528 6.56 -59.65 4.67
C ILE A 528 8.07 -59.31 4.73
N SER A 529 8.52 -58.30 3.99
CA SER A 529 9.92 -57.88 4.01
C SER A 529 10.36 -57.37 5.39
N VAL A 530 9.52 -56.61 6.09
CA VAL A 530 9.79 -56.17 7.47
C VAL A 530 9.84 -57.35 8.44
N VAL A 531 8.91 -58.31 8.32
CA VAL A 531 8.91 -59.53 9.15
C VAL A 531 10.18 -60.36 8.90
N VAL A 532 10.62 -60.50 7.64
CA VAL A 532 11.86 -61.20 7.28
C VAL A 532 13.09 -60.49 7.85
N ILE A 533 13.14 -59.15 7.78
CA ILE A 533 14.24 -58.37 8.37
C ILE A 533 14.28 -58.50 9.90
N VAL A 534 13.12 -58.49 10.57
CA VAL A 534 13.01 -58.66 12.02
C VAL A 534 13.39 -60.09 12.44
N ALA A 535 12.94 -61.10 11.71
CA ALA A 535 13.29 -62.50 11.95
C ALA A 535 14.79 -62.77 11.74
N ALA A 536 15.38 -62.21 10.67
CA ALA A 536 16.81 -62.33 10.40
C ALA A 536 17.69 -61.62 11.45
N ARG A 537 17.20 -60.55 12.07
CA ARG A 537 17.88 -59.89 13.20
C ARG A 537 17.78 -60.70 14.50
N LYS A 538 16.66 -61.39 14.75
CA LYS A 538 16.47 -62.23 15.94
C LYS A 538 17.31 -63.51 15.94
N ILE A 539 17.73 -64.00 14.77
CA ILE A 539 18.59 -65.20 14.64
C ILE A 539 20.09 -64.86 14.76
N ARG A 540 20.47 -63.58 14.70
CA ARG A 540 21.87 -63.10 14.76
C ARG A 540 22.29 -62.50 16.11
N GLY A 541 21.41 -62.47 17.10
CA GLY A 541 21.72 -62.18 18.50
C GLY A 541 21.45 -63.40 19.34
#